data_AF-A0A6V7HQM0-F1
#
_entry.id   AF-A0A6V7HQM0-F1
#
_cell.length_a   1.000
_cell.length_b   1.000
_cell.length_c   1.000
_cell.angle_alpha   90.00
_cell.angle_beta   90.00
_cell.angle_gamma   90.00
#
_symmetry.space_group_name_H-M   'P 1'
#
loop_
_entity.id
_entity.type
_entity.pdbx_description
1 polymer ?
#
loop_
_entity_poly.entity_id
_entity_poly.type
_entity_poly.pdbx_seq_one_letter_code
_entity_poly.pdbx_strand_id
1 'polypeptide(L)' 'WLKPLFQYGVDHNLEIKDLHNANPADISEALGNTLEARWNQEIDNAARQKRKPRLLTALTKTFIARYIYCGVWLLLCIIL' A
#
# COMPACT_ATOMS: atom_id res chain seq x y z
N TRP A 1 15.21 -11.78 -6.67
CA TRP A 1 15.71 -10.78 -5.71
C TRP A 1 15.90 -11.40 -4.32
N LEU A 2 14.98 -12.22 -3.81
CA LEU A 2 15.06 -12.77 -2.45
C LEU A 2 16.05 -13.95 -2.28
N LYS A 3 16.28 -14.75 -3.32
CA LYS A 3 17.22 -15.90 -3.32
C LYS A 3 18.62 -15.59 -2.73
N PRO A 4 19.33 -14.52 -3.15
CA PRO A 4 20.66 -14.22 -2.60
C PRO A 4 20.64 -13.87 -1.11
N LEU A 5 19.58 -13.21 -0.61
CA LEU A 5 19.43 -12.91 0.82
C LEU A 5 19.35 -14.20 1.64
N PHE A 6 18.57 -15.17 1.18
CA PHE A 6 18.47 -16.47 1.84
C PHE A 6 19.78 -17.25 1.79
N GLN A 7 20.47 -17.25 0.65
CA GLN A 7 21.77 -17.93 0.54
C GLN A 7 22.80 -17.33 1.51
N TYR A 8 22.85 -16.01 1.64
CA TYR A 8 23.74 -15.34 2.59
C TYR A 8 23.40 -15.69 4.05
N GLY A 9 22.11 -15.72 4.39
CA GLY A 9 21.62 -16.05 5.74
C GLY A 9 21.79 -17.52 6.16
N VAL A 10 22.19 -18.42 5.24
CA VAL A 10 22.55 -19.82 5.61
C VAL A 10 23.86 -19.85 6.39
N ASP A 11 24.83 -19.05 5.98
CA ASP A 11 26.20 -19.08 6.52
C ASP A 11 26.50 -17.88 7.45
N HIS A 12 25.65 -16.85 7.45
CA HIS A 12 25.87 -15.59 8.17
C HIS A 12 24.64 -15.14 8.96
N ASN A 13 24.85 -14.46 10.08
CA ASN A 13 23.79 -13.73 10.77
C ASN A 13 23.45 -12.45 10.00
N LEU A 14 22.16 -12.23 9.73
CA LEU A 14 21.69 -11.02 9.04
C LEU A 14 21.79 -9.81 9.98
N GLU A 15 22.41 -8.74 9.49
CA GLU A 15 22.41 -7.43 10.13
C GLU A 15 21.46 -6.46 9.39
N ILE A 16 21.13 -5.33 10.02
CA ILE A 16 20.24 -4.30 9.43
C ILE A 16 20.75 -3.82 8.07
N LYS A 17 22.08 -3.72 7.90
CA LYS A 17 22.72 -3.29 6.64
C LYS A 17 22.52 -4.29 5.50
N ASP A 18 22.24 -5.56 5.81
CA ASP A 18 22.02 -6.63 4.84
C ASP A 18 20.56 -6.68 4.36
N LEU A 19 19.65 -5.97 5.05
CA LEU A 19 18.24 -5.90 4.70
C LEU A 19 17.97 -4.89 3.60
N HIS A 20 17.06 -5.25 2.69
CA HIS A 20 16.59 -4.33 1.67
C HIS A 20 15.73 -3.22 2.27
N ASN A 21 15.88 -2.00 1.73
CA ASN A 21 14.97 -0.91 2.00
C ASN A 21 13.54 -1.25 1.56
N ALA A 22 12.57 -0.54 2.16
CA ALA A 22 11.19 -0.61 1.73
C ALA A 22 11.09 -0.29 0.23
N ASN A 23 10.21 -1.02 -0.45
CA ASN A 23 9.85 -0.73 -1.83
C ASN A 23 9.40 0.73 -1.93
N PRO A 24 9.87 1.53 -2.92
CA PRO A 24 9.46 2.92 -3.06
C PRO A 24 7.94 3.16 -3.08
N ALA A 25 7.17 2.21 -3.61
CA ALA A 25 5.70 2.27 -3.62
C ALA A 25 5.04 2.03 -2.25
N ASP A 26 5.79 1.51 -1.28
CA ASP A 26 5.32 1.14 0.07
C ASP A 26 5.93 2.04 1.17
N ILE A 27 6.61 3.13 0.78
CA ILE A 27 7.14 4.11 1.72
C ILE A 27 5.98 4.86 2.39
N SER A 28 6.03 4.94 3.73
CA SER A 28 4.98 5.52 4.57
C SER A 28 4.67 6.99 4.23
N GLU A 29 5.70 7.78 3.89
CA GLU A 29 5.54 9.19 3.50
C GLU A 29 4.68 9.35 2.24
N ALA A 30 5.00 8.64 1.16
CA ALA A 30 4.25 8.73 -0.09
C ALA A 30 2.78 8.28 0.07
N LEU A 31 2.57 7.19 0.83
CA LEU A 31 1.25 6.68 1.19
C LEU A 31 0.48 7.65 2.08
N GLY A 32 1.14 8.23 3.07
CA GLY A 32 0.58 9.23 3.99
C GLY A 32 0.13 10.48 3.25
N ASN A 33 0.99 11.03 2.39
CA ASN A 33 0.67 12.21 1.57
C ASN A 33 -0.53 11.96 0.66
N THR A 34 -0.61 10.77 0.06
CA THR A 34 -1.75 10.38 -0.78
C THR A 34 -3.03 10.29 0.04
N LEU A 35 -2.98 9.62 1.20
CA LEU A 35 -4.12 9.48 2.09
C LEU A 35 -4.61 10.83 2.63
N GLU A 36 -3.69 11.71 3.01
CA GLU A 36 -3.99 13.07 3.47
C GLU A 36 -4.70 13.88 2.38
N ALA A 37 -4.22 13.82 1.13
CA ALA A 37 -4.88 14.47 0.01
C ALA A 37 -6.32 13.92 -0.20
N ARG A 38 -6.51 12.60 -0.10
CA ARG A 38 -7.85 11.98 -0.18
C ARG A 38 -8.74 12.35 1.00
N TRP A 39 -8.16 12.52 2.18
CA TRP A 39 -8.87 12.92 3.39
C TRP A 39 -9.37 14.36 3.28
N ASN A 40 -8.54 15.29 2.80
CA ASN A 40 -8.94 16.68 2.54
C ASN A 40 -10.08 16.75 1.51
N GLN A 41 -10.00 15.95 0.44
CA GLN A 41 -11.09 15.82 -0.53
C GLN A 41 -12.39 15.28 0.10
N GLU A 42 -12.28 14.33 1.03
CA GLU A 42 -13.44 13.76 1.74
C GLU A 42 -14.07 14.77 2.71
N ILE A 43 -13.27 15.59 3.40
CA ILE A 43 -13.76 16.70 4.23
C ILE A 43 -14.59 17.67 3.39
N ASP A 44 -14.05 18.12 2.26
CA ASP A 44 -14.73 19.05 1.36
C ASP A 44 -16.03 18.47 0.82
N ASN A 45 -16.02 17.19 0.41
CA ASN A 45 -17.21 16.52 -0.11
C ASN A 45 -18.27 16.31 0.97
N ALA A 46 -17.85 15.95 2.18
CA ALA A 46 -18.74 15.76 3.32
C ALA A 46 -19.42 17.07 3.73
N ALA A 47 -18.66 18.17 3.75
CA ALA A 47 -19.18 19.51 4.03
C ALA A 47 -20.25 19.93 3.00
N ARG A 48 -19.96 19.74 1.70
CA ARG A 48 -20.94 20.02 0.62
C ARG A 48 -22.23 19.20 0.75
N GLN A 49 -22.11 17.96 1.23
CA GLN A 49 -23.23 17.03 1.40
C GLN A 49 -23.89 17.12 2.79
N LYS A 50 -23.48 18.07 3.66
CA LYS A 50 -23.96 18.23 5.04
C LYS A 50 -23.92 16.93 5.85
N ARG A 51 -22.90 16.10 5.61
CA ARG A 51 -22.67 14.83 6.33
C ARG A 51 -21.32 14.87 7.06
N LYS A 52 -21.12 13.93 7.98
CA LYS A 52 -19.80 13.72 8.60
C LYS A 52 -18.83 13.07 7.59
N PRO A 53 -17.55 13.49 7.58
CA PRO A 53 -16.53 12.83 6.77
C PRO A 53 -16.29 11.41 7.25
N ARG A 54 -15.96 10.50 6.33
CA ARG A 54 -15.74 9.08 6.62
C ARG A 54 -14.33 8.68 6.23
N LEU A 55 -13.51 8.33 7.22
CA LEU A 55 -12.12 7.92 6.97
C LEU A 55 -12.02 6.71 6.05
N LEU A 56 -12.95 5.76 6.17
CA LEU A 56 -13.03 4.60 5.27
C LEU A 56 -13.15 5.00 3.80
N THR A 57 -13.80 6.11 3.47
CA THR A 57 -13.92 6.60 2.09
C THR A 57 -12.59 7.12 1.55
N ALA A 58 -11.77 7.77 2.38
CA ALA A 58 -10.42 8.19 1.99
C ALA A 58 -9.47 7.00 1.87
N LEU A 59 -9.55 6.04 2.80
CA LEU A 59 -8.77 4.79 2.77
C LEU A 59 -9.10 3.97 1.53
N THR A 60 -10.37 3.73 1.22
CA THR A 60 -10.76 2.96 0.04
C THR A 60 -10.23 3.62 -1.23
N LYS A 61 -10.40 4.94 -1.39
CA LYS A 61 -9.84 5.67 -2.55
C LYS A 61 -8.31 5.58 -2.67
N THR A 62 -7.60 5.41 -1.56
CA THR A 62 -6.14 5.30 -1.55
C THR A 62 -5.66 3.91 -1.97
N PHE A 63 -6.33 2.84 -1.54
CA PHE A 63 -5.83 1.47 -1.72
C PHE A 63 -6.57 0.63 -2.76
N ILE A 64 -7.80 0.99 -3.15
CA ILE A 64 -8.68 0.13 -3.95
C ILE A 64 -8.06 -0.29 -5.30
N ALA A 65 -7.29 0.59 -5.95
CA ALA A 65 -6.65 0.27 -7.22
C ALA A 65 -5.68 -0.92 -7.11
N ARG A 66 -4.88 -0.98 -6.04
CA ARG A 66 -3.95 -2.09 -5.77
C ARG A 66 -4.71 -3.38 -5.48
N TYR A 67 -5.78 -3.30 -4.69
CA TYR A 67 -6.63 -4.45 -4.39
C TYR A 67 -7.35 -4.99 -5.64
N ILE A 68 -7.87 -4.12 -6.52
CA ILE A 68 -8.48 -4.52 -7.78
C ILE A 68 -7.46 -5.24 -8.66
N TYR A 69 -6.26 -4.67 -8.81
CA TYR A 69 -5.18 -5.29 -9.60
C TYR A 69 -4.84 -6.69 -9.09
N CYS A 70 -4.59 -6.82 -7.78
CA CYS A 70 -4.33 -8.12 -7.17
C CYS A 70 -5.51 -9.08 -7.34
N GLY A 71 -6.74 -8.62 -7.15
CA GLY A 71 -7.95 -9.44 -7.28
C GLY A 71 -8.16 -9.97 -8.70
N VAL A 72 -7.97 -9.14 -9.72
CA VAL A 72 -8.04 -9.57 -11.12
C VAL A 72 -6.96 -10.59 -11.44
N TRP A 73 -5.72 -10.35 -11.02
CA TRP A 73 -4.63 -11.30 -11.20
C TRP A 73 -4.93 -12.66 -10.54
N LEU A 74 -5.42 -12.64 -9.31
CA LEU A 74 -5.75 -13.84 -8.54
C LEU A 74 -6.90 -14.62 -9.19
N LEU A 75 -7.92 -13.92 -9.69
CA LEU A 75 -9.03 -14.52 -10.45
C LEU A 75 -8.54 -15.19 -11.74
N LEU A 76 -7.63 -14.55 -12.48
CA LEU A 76 -7.03 -15.14 -13.68
C LEU A 76 -6.22 -16.41 -13.34
N CYS A 77 -5.44 -16.39 -12.26
CA CYS A 77 -4.67 -17.56 -11.81
C CYS A 77 -5.53 -18.72 -11.30
N ILE A 78 -6.76 -18.46 -10.83
CA ILE A 78 -7.68 -19.53 -10.38
C ILE A 78 -8.40 -20.17 -11.57
N ILE A 79 -8.72 -19.38 -12.61
CA ILE A 79 -9.53 -19.84 -13.74
C ILE A 79 -8.69 -20.55 -14.80
N LEU A 80 -7.41 -20.15 -14.95
CA LEU A 80 -6.44 -20.77 -15.87
C LEU A 80 -5.78 -21.99 -15.22
#